data_AF-A0A939K2N0-F1
#
_entry.id   AF-A0A939K2N0-F1
#
_cell.length_a   1.000
_cell.length_b   1.000
_cell.length_c   1.000
_cell.angle_alpha   90.00
_cell.angle_beta   90.00
_cell.angle_gamma   90.00
#
_symmetry.space_group_name_H-M   'P 1'
#
loop_
_entity.id
_entity.type
_entity.pdbx_description
1 polymer ?
#
loop_
_entity_poly.entity_id
_entity_poly.type
_entity_poly.pdbx_seq_one_letter_code
_entity_poly.pdbx_strand_id
1 'polypeptide(L)'
;MLKGAFHDLLSRITKLSNRLIDAPFDQDLDPAFVDHTHELLAGLKQQVENVIGDGLLAEPLFASDYLRQFRSLNDHCTELEVNRCLVIRNYGKPERYLNKLIERIYQEIGFVSTRRIPLLTTTAAPQNYYWVYPKHDIIGVPPGGEDDLLHLSDLYHEIGHIIFMLAYVFSGYNWITGKFEKNLQVHFNDQIFEATQNQLPPVFCRKLEGWRDMWLKTQECKWLEEFVCDLIATYLTGPAYAWTHLKLVLSEGKASYDLYGTESPNHPADEARFRAIRFMLFETGQSESVSELDEAWELVKGAYQKPDYYDSACPDELLEDLARTVYQNCQRQTLQSYADQCSVAASRPVSALLNEAWRQIHAAPERFARWEADAITSIKQSIQ
;
A
#
# COMPACT_ATOMS: atom_id res chain seq x y z
N MET A 1 -27.64 16.59 -24.98
CA MET A 1 -26.21 16.37 -24.68
C MET A 1 -26.05 15.29 -23.61
N LEU A 2 -26.52 15.49 -22.36
CA LEU A 2 -26.40 14.52 -21.26
C LEU A 2 -26.94 13.12 -21.61
N LYS A 3 -28.15 13.02 -22.19
CA LYS A 3 -28.70 11.76 -22.70
C LYS A 3 -27.74 11.03 -23.65
N GLY A 4 -27.09 11.76 -24.55
CA GLY A 4 -26.09 11.20 -25.46
C GLY A 4 -24.85 10.69 -24.73
N ALA A 5 -24.39 11.41 -23.70
CA ALA A 5 -23.24 11.01 -22.88
C ALA A 5 -23.51 9.71 -22.10
N PHE A 6 -24.70 9.56 -21.50
CA PHE A 6 -25.07 8.30 -20.83
C PHE A 6 -25.20 7.12 -21.81
N HIS A 7 -25.74 7.32 -23.00
CA HIS A 7 -25.77 6.27 -24.03
C HIS A 7 -24.37 5.89 -24.54
N ASP A 8 -23.46 6.86 -24.67
CA ASP A 8 -22.06 6.58 -24.99
C ASP A 8 -21.37 5.77 -23.89
N LEU A 9 -21.57 6.14 -22.62
CA LEU A 9 -21.06 5.39 -21.47
C LEU A 9 -21.62 3.96 -21.44
N LEU A 10 -22.92 3.77 -21.67
CA LEU A 10 -23.54 2.45 -21.78
C LEU A 10 -22.93 1.60 -22.91
N SER A 11 -22.68 2.22 -24.06
CA SER A 11 -22.00 1.60 -25.21
C SER A 11 -20.58 1.19 -24.86
N ARG A 12 -19.81 2.04 -24.16
CA ARG A 12 -18.45 1.74 -23.67
C ARG A 12 -18.46 0.54 -22.72
N ILE A 13 -19.33 0.54 -21.71
CA ILE A 13 -19.46 -0.58 -20.74
C ILE A 13 -19.79 -1.88 -21.48
N THR A 14 -20.75 -1.85 -22.41
CA THR A 14 -21.12 -3.03 -23.20
C THR A 14 -19.94 -3.55 -24.03
N LYS A 15 -19.15 -2.66 -24.66
CA LYS A 15 -17.95 -3.05 -25.39
C LYS A 15 -16.90 -3.69 -24.48
N LEU A 16 -16.73 -3.19 -23.26
CA LEU A 16 -15.82 -3.80 -22.27
C LEU A 16 -16.28 -5.19 -21.88
N SER A 17 -17.57 -5.37 -21.55
CA SER A 17 -18.14 -6.68 -21.23
C SER A 17 -17.98 -7.69 -22.37
N ASN A 18 -18.28 -7.30 -23.61
CA ASN A 18 -18.17 -8.20 -24.76
C ASN A 18 -16.72 -8.62 -25.02
N ARG A 19 -15.77 -7.68 -24.90
CA ARG A 19 -14.34 -7.99 -25.05
C ARG A 19 -13.84 -9.00 -24.02
N LEU A 20 -14.42 -9.01 -22.83
CA LEU A 20 -14.10 -10.02 -21.82
C LEU A 20 -14.77 -11.38 -22.12
N ILE A 21 -15.91 -11.42 -22.80
CA ILE A 21 -16.56 -12.68 -23.18
C ILE A 21 -15.83 -13.34 -24.36
N ASP A 22 -15.44 -12.55 -25.35
CA ASP A 22 -14.96 -13.05 -26.65
C ASP A 22 -13.47 -13.42 -26.66
N ALA A 23 -12.71 -13.03 -25.63
CA ALA A 23 -11.27 -13.23 -25.57
C ALA A 23 -10.92 -14.49 -24.75
N PRO A 24 -10.12 -15.44 -25.29
CA PRO A 24 -9.54 -16.47 -24.44
C PRO A 24 -8.59 -15.81 -23.42
N PHE A 25 -8.77 -16.13 -22.15
CA PHE A 25 -7.87 -15.68 -21.09
C PHE A 25 -6.79 -16.72 -20.80
N ASP A 26 -5.72 -16.26 -20.16
CA ASP A 26 -4.67 -17.14 -19.66
C ASP A 26 -5.26 -18.14 -18.66
N GLN A 27 -4.87 -19.41 -18.76
CA GLN A 27 -5.42 -20.47 -17.92
C GLN A 27 -5.07 -20.33 -16.44
N ASP A 28 -4.00 -19.59 -16.14
CA ASP A 28 -3.50 -19.35 -14.78
C ASP A 28 -4.13 -18.09 -14.15
N LEU A 29 -4.96 -17.34 -14.89
CA LEU A 29 -5.71 -16.22 -14.33
C LEU A 29 -6.86 -16.76 -13.46
N ASP A 30 -7.00 -16.25 -12.24
CA ASP A 30 -8.09 -16.63 -11.32
C ASP A 30 -9.46 -16.38 -11.99
N PRO A 31 -10.23 -17.45 -12.31
CA PRO A 31 -11.55 -17.31 -12.93
C PRO A 31 -12.48 -16.45 -12.08
N ALA A 32 -12.32 -16.52 -10.76
CA ALA A 32 -13.17 -15.81 -9.84
C ALA A 32 -12.94 -14.28 -9.92
N PHE A 33 -11.71 -13.84 -10.23
CA PHE A 33 -11.39 -12.43 -10.50
C PHE A 33 -12.07 -11.92 -11.78
N VAL A 34 -12.12 -12.78 -12.81
CA VAL A 34 -12.81 -12.49 -14.08
C VAL A 34 -14.32 -12.40 -13.87
N ASP A 35 -14.90 -13.38 -13.19
CA ASP A 35 -16.33 -13.40 -12.86
C ASP A 35 -16.75 -12.16 -12.08
N HIS A 36 -15.98 -11.79 -11.06
CA HIS A 36 -16.26 -10.58 -10.29
C HIS A 36 -16.15 -9.31 -11.15
N THR A 37 -15.24 -9.28 -12.13
CA THR A 37 -15.15 -8.17 -13.09
C THR A 37 -16.42 -8.07 -13.96
N HIS A 38 -16.97 -9.21 -14.40
CA HIS A 38 -18.24 -9.25 -15.11
C HIS A 38 -19.40 -8.73 -14.25
N GLU A 39 -19.46 -9.14 -12.97
CA GLU A 39 -20.47 -8.66 -12.02
C GLU A 39 -20.40 -7.13 -11.82
N LEU A 40 -19.20 -6.58 -11.64
CA LEU A 40 -18.99 -5.14 -11.47
C LEU A 40 -19.43 -4.36 -12.73
N LEU A 41 -19.06 -4.83 -13.92
CA LEU A 41 -19.49 -4.21 -15.18
C LEU A 41 -21.01 -4.30 -15.38
N ALA A 42 -21.62 -5.45 -15.04
CA ALA A 42 -23.07 -5.62 -15.13
C ALA A 42 -23.81 -4.70 -14.13
N GLY A 43 -23.31 -4.57 -12.91
CA GLY A 43 -23.82 -3.64 -11.91
C GLY A 43 -23.72 -2.18 -12.37
N LEU A 44 -22.58 -1.78 -12.93
CA LEU A 44 -22.40 -0.43 -13.47
C LEU A 44 -23.31 -0.17 -14.68
N LYS A 45 -23.45 -1.16 -15.57
CA LYS A 45 -24.39 -1.10 -16.70
C LYS A 45 -25.81 -0.84 -16.23
N GLN A 46 -26.29 -1.60 -15.24
CA GLN A 46 -27.63 -1.45 -14.68
C GLN A 46 -27.84 -0.05 -14.07
N GLN A 47 -26.82 0.49 -13.38
CA GLN A 47 -26.89 1.86 -12.84
C GLN A 47 -27.06 2.90 -13.95
N VAL A 48 -26.31 2.78 -15.05
CA VAL A 48 -26.44 3.68 -16.20
C VAL A 48 -27.79 3.53 -16.90
N GLU A 49 -28.29 2.31 -17.07
CA GLU A 49 -29.61 2.04 -17.66
C GLU A 49 -30.75 2.62 -16.81
N ASN A 50 -30.65 2.54 -15.48
CA ASN A 50 -31.64 3.13 -14.58
C ASN A 50 -31.70 4.66 -14.73
N VAL A 51 -30.55 5.33 -14.85
CA VAL A 51 -30.48 6.77 -15.09
C VAL A 51 -31.03 7.16 -16.47
N ILE A 52 -30.84 6.32 -17.49
CA ILE A 52 -31.45 6.55 -18.80
C ILE A 52 -32.97 6.36 -18.76
N GLY A 53 -33.43 5.37 -17.99
CA GLY A 53 -34.84 4.97 -17.89
C GLY A 53 -35.71 5.88 -17.02
N ASP A 54 -35.12 6.74 -16.20
CA ASP A 54 -35.86 7.66 -15.31
C ASP A 54 -36.68 8.73 -16.06
N GLY A 55 -36.35 8.98 -17.33
CA GLY A 55 -37.03 9.94 -18.20
C GLY A 55 -36.75 11.41 -17.91
N LEU A 56 -35.92 11.73 -16.92
CA LEU A 56 -35.68 13.08 -16.42
C LEU A 56 -34.39 13.72 -16.98
N LEU A 57 -33.59 12.98 -17.75
CA LEU A 57 -32.36 13.48 -18.38
C LEU A 57 -32.55 14.68 -19.32
N ALA A 58 -33.78 14.96 -19.76
CA ALA A 58 -34.12 16.11 -20.59
C ALA A 58 -34.54 17.35 -19.77
N GLU A 59 -34.81 17.18 -18.47
CA GLU A 59 -35.33 18.22 -17.60
C GLU A 59 -34.21 19.15 -17.10
N PRO A 60 -34.23 20.46 -17.45
CA PRO A 60 -33.15 21.38 -17.08
C PRO A 60 -32.93 21.52 -15.57
N LEU A 61 -33.98 21.32 -14.77
CA LEU A 61 -33.93 21.44 -13.31
C LEU A 61 -32.96 20.44 -12.66
N PHE A 62 -32.73 19.29 -13.28
CA PHE A 62 -31.89 18.21 -12.74
C PHE A 62 -30.51 18.11 -13.41
N ALA A 63 -30.20 19.01 -14.35
CA ALA A 63 -29.00 18.90 -15.18
C ALA A 63 -27.69 18.84 -14.36
N SER A 64 -27.59 19.58 -13.25
CA SER A 64 -26.41 19.58 -12.38
C SER A 64 -26.20 18.25 -11.66
N ASP A 65 -27.28 17.62 -11.20
CA ASP A 65 -27.19 16.35 -10.49
C ASP A 65 -26.86 15.21 -11.44
N TYR A 66 -27.46 15.20 -12.63
CA TYR A 66 -27.09 14.24 -13.68
C TYR A 66 -25.67 14.43 -14.20
N LEU A 67 -25.16 15.67 -14.26
CA LEU A 67 -23.76 15.89 -14.61
C LEU A 67 -22.82 15.32 -13.54
N ARG A 68 -23.14 15.50 -12.24
CA ARG A 68 -22.37 14.91 -11.14
C ARG A 68 -22.42 13.37 -11.19
N GLN A 69 -23.61 12.81 -11.41
CA GLN A 69 -23.80 11.36 -11.51
C GLN A 69 -23.09 10.78 -12.73
N PHE A 70 -23.15 11.45 -13.88
CA PHE A 70 -22.41 11.05 -15.08
C PHE A 70 -20.91 10.99 -14.81
N ARG A 71 -20.33 12.03 -14.19
CA ARG A 71 -18.90 12.04 -13.84
C ARG A 71 -18.55 10.85 -12.94
N SER A 72 -19.30 10.65 -11.86
CA SER A 72 -19.08 9.53 -10.94
C SER A 72 -19.15 8.16 -11.63
N LEU A 73 -20.15 7.92 -12.48
CA LEU A 73 -20.29 6.66 -13.21
C LEU A 73 -19.22 6.48 -14.29
N ASN A 74 -18.82 7.56 -14.97
CA ASN A 74 -17.74 7.53 -15.96
C ASN A 74 -16.37 7.29 -15.31
N ASP A 75 -16.12 7.88 -14.15
CA ASP A 75 -14.90 7.66 -13.38
C ASP A 75 -14.83 6.20 -12.92
N HIS A 76 -15.95 5.65 -12.39
CA HIS A 76 -16.04 4.24 -12.04
C HIS A 76 -15.86 3.30 -13.25
N CYS A 77 -16.42 3.64 -14.42
CA CYS A 77 -16.17 2.88 -15.65
C CYS A 77 -14.69 2.89 -16.05
N THR A 78 -14.03 4.03 -15.90
CA THR A 78 -12.61 4.19 -16.24
C THR A 78 -11.73 3.40 -15.26
N GLU A 79 -12.08 3.43 -13.98
CA GLU A 79 -11.43 2.63 -12.93
C GLU A 79 -11.53 1.13 -13.22
N LEU A 80 -12.72 0.61 -13.57
CA LEU A 80 -12.89 -0.80 -13.94
C LEU A 80 -12.16 -1.16 -15.24
N GLU A 81 -12.15 -0.26 -16.22
CA GLU A 81 -11.41 -0.48 -17.47
C GLU A 81 -9.91 -0.61 -17.20
N VAL A 82 -9.33 0.36 -16.50
CA VAL A 82 -7.87 0.44 -16.25
C VAL A 82 -7.42 -0.64 -15.27
N ASN A 83 -8.11 -0.76 -14.13
CA ASN A 83 -7.63 -1.62 -13.05
C ASN A 83 -8.04 -3.07 -13.26
N ARG A 84 -9.18 -3.38 -13.88
CA ARG A 84 -9.61 -4.78 -14.04
C ARG A 84 -9.50 -5.29 -15.47
N CYS A 85 -10.15 -4.61 -16.41
CA CYS A 85 -10.26 -5.11 -17.78
C CYS A 85 -8.90 -5.16 -18.50
N LEU A 86 -8.07 -4.12 -18.37
CA LEU A 86 -6.73 -4.11 -18.94
C LEU A 86 -5.82 -5.16 -18.30
N VAL A 87 -5.90 -5.34 -16.98
CA VAL A 87 -5.13 -6.34 -16.25
C VAL A 87 -5.45 -7.75 -16.74
N ILE A 88 -6.74 -8.09 -16.86
CA ILE A 88 -7.19 -9.37 -17.43
C ILE A 88 -6.65 -9.56 -18.86
N ARG A 89 -6.80 -8.53 -19.71
CA ARG A 89 -6.44 -8.63 -21.13
C ARG A 89 -4.93 -8.76 -21.34
N ASN A 90 -4.14 -8.12 -20.48
CA ASN A 90 -2.70 -8.07 -20.60
C ASN A 90 -2.00 -9.08 -19.68
N TYR A 91 -2.75 -9.95 -18.99
CA TYR A 91 -2.21 -10.97 -18.12
C TYR A 91 -1.29 -11.91 -18.91
N GLY A 92 -0.01 -11.95 -18.52
CA GLY A 92 1.01 -12.66 -19.27
C GLY A 92 2.01 -13.43 -18.41
N LYS A 93 3.24 -13.56 -18.92
CA LYS A 93 4.32 -14.26 -18.20
C LYS A 93 4.72 -13.57 -16.90
N PRO A 94 4.89 -12.23 -16.84
CA PRO A 94 5.20 -11.54 -15.59
C PRO A 94 4.11 -11.77 -14.55
N GLU A 95 2.84 -11.59 -14.93
CA GLU A 95 1.71 -11.77 -14.01
C GLU A 95 1.62 -13.19 -13.48
N ARG A 96 1.81 -14.23 -14.31
CA ARG A 96 1.84 -15.63 -13.83
C ARG A 96 2.88 -15.85 -12.73
N TYR A 97 4.09 -15.34 -12.96
CA TYR A 97 5.16 -15.46 -11.99
C TYR A 97 4.82 -14.70 -10.70
N LEU A 98 4.40 -13.43 -10.82
CA LEU A 98 4.09 -12.59 -9.68
C LEU A 98 2.90 -13.12 -8.86
N ASN A 99 1.87 -13.67 -9.51
CA ASN A 99 0.72 -14.24 -8.81
C ASN A 99 1.09 -15.51 -8.03
N LYS A 100 1.90 -16.39 -8.60
CA LYS A 100 2.47 -17.53 -7.87
C LYS A 100 3.40 -17.10 -6.74
N LEU A 101 4.14 -16.02 -6.93
CA LEU A 101 5.01 -15.44 -5.90
C LEU A 101 4.20 -14.91 -4.72
N ILE A 102 3.12 -14.14 -4.96
CA ILE A 102 2.29 -13.64 -3.85
C ILE A 102 1.55 -14.79 -3.14
N GLU A 103 1.12 -15.83 -3.86
CA GLU A 103 0.55 -17.03 -3.24
C GLU A 103 1.52 -17.67 -2.24
N ARG A 104 2.78 -17.83 -2.68
CA ARG A 104 3.86 -18.32 -1.82
C ARG A 104 4.08 -17.38 -0.63
N ILE A 105 4.14 -16.06 -0.85
CA ILE A 105 4.31 -15.07 0.23
C ILE A 105 3.15 -15.20 1.25
N TYR A 106 1.90 -15.29 0.80
CA TYR A 106 0.73 -15.42 1.69
C TYR A 106 0.79 -16.69 2.55
N GLN A 107 1.28 -17.80 1.98
CA GLN A 107 1.54 -19.02 2.73
C GLN A 107 2.64 -18.83 3.78
N GLU A 108 3.76 -18.19 3.40
CA GLU A 108 4.89 -17.95 4.29
C GLU A 108 4.53 -17.05 5.47
N ILE A 109 3.77 -15.97 5.23
CA ILE A 109 3.35 -15.04 6.29
C ILE A 109 2.19 -15.59 7.13
N GLY A 110 1.64 -16.76 6.78
CA GLY A 110 0.53 -17.39 7.51
C GLY A 110 -0.78 -16.59 7.45
N PHE A 111 -0.95 -15.70 6.46
CA PHE A 111 -2.14 -14.88 6.35
C PHE A 111 -3.27 -15.64 5.65
N VAL A 112 -4.00 -16.43 6.45
CA VAL A 112 -5.20 -17.14 5.99
C VAL A 112 -6.40 -16.20 6.05
N SER A 113 -6.54 -15.35 5.04
CA SER A 113 -7.70 -14.48 4.92
C SER A 113 -8.87 -15.25 4.27
N THR A 114 -10.10 -15.00 4.70
CA THR A 114 -11.32 -15.49 4.02
C THR A 114 -11.53 -14.82 2.64
N ARG A 115 -10.73 -13.80 2.33
CA ARG A 115 -10.71 -13.07 1.06
C ARG A 115 -9.63 -13.62 0.12
N ARG A 116 -9.81 -13.36 -1.16
CA ARG A 116 -8.88 -13.78 -2.22
C ARG A 116 -7.54 -13.03 -2.12
N ILE A 117 -6.48 -13.72 -2.51
CA ILE A 117 -5.15 -13.14 -2.68
C ILE A 117 -5.24 -12.09 -3.80
N PRO A 118 -4.69 -10.88 -3.62
CA PRO A 118 -4.79 -9.85 -4.64
C PRO A 118 -4.00 -10.26 -5.89
N LEU A 119 -4.53 -9.87 -7.05
CA LEU A 119 -3.90 -10.12 -8.33
C LEU A 119 -2.73 -9.14 -8.52
N LEU A 120 -1.55 -9.65 -8.85
CA LEU A 120 -0.41 -8.80 -9.20
C LEU A 120 -0.40 -8.47 -10.69
N THR A 121 -0.09 -7.22 -11.02
CA THR A 121 -0.01 -6.74 -12.41
C THR A 121 1.12 -5.76 -12.66
N THR A 122 1.69 -5.81 -13.86
CA THR A 122 2.64 -4.79 -14.36
C THR A 122 1.98 -3.72 -15.24
N THR A 123 0.69 -3.89 -15.56
CA THR A 123 0.07 -3.25 -16.75
C THR A 123 -0.60 -1.90 -16.51
N ALA A 124 -0.56 -1.40 -15.27
CA ALA A 124 -1.29 -0.19 -14.88
C ALA A 124 -0.51 0.74 -13.94
N ALA A 125 0.83 0.74 -13.95
CA ALA A 125 1.62 1.63 -13.10
C ALA A 125 1.81 3.04 -13.73
N PRO A 126 1.09 4.09 -13.28
CA PRO A 126 1.34 5.45 -13.73
C PRO A 126 2.68 6.01 -13.24
N GLN A 127 3.34 5.39 -12.26
CA GLN A 127 4.42 6.01 -11.48
C GLN A 127 5.75 5.24 -11.43
N ASN A 128 5.96 4.19 -12.23
CA ASN A 128 7.15 3.33 -12.14
C ASN A 128 7.44 2.81 -10.70
N TYR A 129 6.42 2.77 -9.85
CA TYR A 129 6.51 2.37 -8.46
C TYR A 129 5.36 1.42 -8.08
N TYR A 130 5.50 0.73 -6.94
CA TYR A 130 4.44 -0.13 -6.40
C TYR A 130 3.20 0.69 -6.07
N TRP A 131 2.03 0.06 -6.19
CA TRP A 131 0.77 0.65 -5.78
C TRP A 131 -0.23 -0.45 -5.48
N VAL A 132 -1.25 -0.13 -4.71
CA VAL A 132 -2.35 -1.04 -4.39
C VAL A 132 -3.68 -0.39 -4.66
N TYR A 133 -4.62 -1.20 -5.12
CA TYR A 133 -6.02 -0.83 -5.18
C TYR A 133 -6.85 -1.85 -4.38
N PRO A 134 -6.95 -1.67 -3.03
CA PRO A 134 -7.55 -2.68 -2.15
C PRO A 134 -9.01 -3.00 -2.49
N LYS A 135 -9.73 -2.04 -3.10
CA LYS A 135 -11.12 -2.22 -3.54
C LYS A 135 -11.25 -3.18 -4.73
N HIS A 136 -10.19 -3.36 -5.52
CA HIS A 136 -10.17 -4.26 -6.67
C HIS A 136 -9.38 -5.53 -6.44
N ASP A 137 -8.77 -5.71 -5.26
CA ASP A 137 -7.85 -6.82 -4.97
C ASP A 137 -6.69 -6.84 -5.97
N ILE A 138 -6.02 -5.70 -6.18
CA ILE A 138 -4.91 -5.56 -7.12
C ILE A 138 -3.72 -4.91 -6.46
N ILE A 139 -2.55 -5.47 -6.72
CA ILE A 139 -1.26 -4.81 -6.47
C ILE A 139 -0.56 -4.62 -7.81
N GLY A 140 -0.17 -3.38 -8.08
CA GLY A 140 0.68 -3.02 -9.19
C GLY A 140 2.15 -3.15 -8.84
N VAL A 141 2.90 -3.75 -9.75
CA VAL A 141 4.35 -3.87 -9.69
C VAL A 141 4.93 -3.02 -10.84
N PRO A 142 6.03 -2.27 -10.62
CA PRO A 142 6.73 -1.58 -11.71
C PRO A 142 7.07 -2.54 -12.86
N PRO A 143 7.05 -2.08 -14.13
CA PRO A 143 7.50 -2.90 -15.24
C PRO A 143 8.95 -3.38 -15.03
N GLY A 144 9.17 -4.70 -15.07
CA GLY A 144 10.47 -5.31 -14.79
C GLY A 144 10.75 -5.55 -13.31
N GLY A 145 9.85 -5.15 -12.41
CA GLY A 145 9.98 -5.39 -10.96
C GLY A 145 9.95 -6.87 -10.59
N GLU A 146 9.47 -7.75 -11.47
CA GLU A 146 9.58 -9.20 -11.31
C GLU A 146 11.02 -9.72 -11.29
N ASP A 147 11.97 -8.90 -11.76
CA ASP A 147 13.39 -9.24 -11.85
C ASP A 147 14.28 -8.36 -10.92
N ASP A 148 13.70 -7.66 -9.93
CA ASP A 148 14.43 -6.80 -8.98
C ASP A 148 14.11 -7.18 -7.52
N LEU A 149 15.05 -7.85 -6.84
CA LEU A 149 14.87 -8.30 -5.46
C LEU A 149 14.99 -7.15 -4.46
N LEU A 150 15.74 -6.10 -4.77
CA LEU A 150 15.96 -4.99 -3.83
C LEU A 150 14.73 -4.08 -3.69
N HIS A 151 13.78 -4.14 -4.62
CA HIS A 151 12.48 -3.46 -4.51
C HIS A 151 11.33 -4.37 -4.07
N LEU A 152 11.53 -5.69 -4.06
CA LEU A 152 10.45 -6.63 -3.78
C LEU A 152 9.93 -6.55 -2.33
N SER A 153 10.68 -5.95 -1.40
CA SER A 153 10.20 -5.66 -0.04
C SER A 153 9.01 -4.69 -0.03
N ASP A 154 8.88 -3.79 -1.02
CA ASP A 154 7.74 -2.86 -1.10
C ASP A 154 6.43 -3.58 -1.41
N LEU A 155 6.48 -4.77 -2.03
CA LEU A 155 5.29 -5.62 -2.16
C LEU A 155 4.67 -5.92 -0.79
N TYR A 156 5.48 -6.05 0.28
CA TYR A 156 4.96 -6.28 1.63
C TYR A 156 4.32 -5.03 2.23
N HIS A 157 4.74 -3.83 1.82
CA HIS A 157 4.04 -2.58 2.15
C HIS A 157 2.64 -2.57 1.51
N GLU A 158 2.56 -2.93 0.22
CA GLU A 158 1.26 -3.04 -0.48
C GLU A 158 0.35 -4.12 0.12
N ILE A 159 0.91 -5.23 0.58
CA ILE A 159 0.16 -6.24 1.37
C ILE A 159 -0.33 -5.64 2.70
N GLY A 160 0.45 -4.74 3.32
CA GLY A 160 0.07 -3.96 4.49
C GLY A 160 -1.24 -3.21 4.30
N HIS A 161 -1.43 -2.54 3.16
CA HIS A 161 -2.68 -1.84 2.85
C HIS A 161 -3.89 -2.80 2.76
N ILE A 162 -3.69 -3.99 2.16
CA ILE A 162 -4.73 -5.02 2.11
C ILE A 162 -5.09 -5.48 3.53
N ILE A 163 -4.10 -5.78 4.37
CA ILE A 163 -4.30 -6.20 5.76
C ILE A 163 -5.02 -5.09 6.56
N PHE A 164 -4.58 -3.84 6.41
CA PHE A 164 -5.17 -2.68 7.10
C PHE A 164 -6.65 -2.49 6.72
N MET A 165 -6.98 -2.54 5.43
CA MET A 165 -8.35 -2.42 4.96
C MET A 165 -9.22 -3.59 5.45
N LEU A 166 -8.71 -4.83 5.41
CA LEU A 166 -9.44 -5.99 5.93
C LEU A 166 -9.66 -5.90 7.44
N ALA A 167 -8.69 -5.31 8.17
CA ALA A 167 -8.80 -5.11 9.59
C ALA A 167 -9.94 -4.17 9.98
N TYR A 168 -10.31 -3.24 9.10
CA TYR A 168 -11.44 -2.34 9.31
C TYR A 168 -12.78 -3.00 8.95
N VAL A 169 -12.87 -3.63 7.78
CA VAL A 169 -14.14 -4.09 7.17
C VAL A 169 -14.85 -5.16 8.01
N PHE A 170 -14.11 -6.11 8.60
CA PHE A 170 -14.74 -7.26 9.25
C PHE A 170 -15.19 -7.02 10.70
N SER A 171 -14.57 -6.06 11.41
CA SER A 171 -14.82 -5.82 12.83
C SER A 171 -15.54 -4.51 13.14
N GLY A 172 -15.73 -3.62 12.16
CA GLY A 172 -16.22 -2.25 12.40
C GLY A 172 -15.27 -1.43 13.29
N TYR A 173 -14.06 -1.96 13.50
CA TYR A 173 -12.99 -1.48 14.36
C TYR A 173 -11.70 -2.03 13.77
N ASN A 174 -10.70 -1.18 13.58
CA ASN A 174 -9.44 -1.62 13.02
C ASN A 174 -8.63 -2.41 14.07
N TRP A 175 -8.62 -3.74 13.94
CA TRP A 175 -7.95 -4.59 14.91
C TRP A 175 -6.42 -4.44 14.88
N ILE A 176 -5.82 -3.95 13.78
CA ILE A 176 -4.38 -3.76 13.72
C ILE A 176 -3.94 -2.53 14.52
N THR A 177 -4.70 -1.42 14.46
CA THR A 177 -4.42 -0.20 15.23
C THR A 177 -4.93 -0.25 16.65
N GLY A 178 -5.90 -1.11 16.97
CA GLY A 178 -6.34 -1.29 18.34
C GLY A 178 -6.77 0.03 19.00
N LYS A 179 -6.29 0.30 20.22
CA LYS A 179 -6.65 1.53 20.96
C LYS A 179 -5.81 2.75 20.54
N PHE A 180 -4.88 2.57 19.60
CA PHE A 180 -3.93 3.61 19.21
C PHE A 180 -4.63 4.89 18.76
N GLU A 181 -5.66 4.80 17.91
CA GLU A 181 -6.39 5.99 17.42
C GLU A 181 -6.99 6.82 18.56
N LYS A 182 -7.44 6.16 19.63
CA LYS A 182 -7.93 6.86 20.84
C LYS A 182 -6.77 7.51 21.60
N ASN A 183 -5.64 6.82 21.76
CA ASN A 183 -4.46 7.36 22.43
C ASN A 183 -3.91 8.58 21.68
N LEU A 184 -3.85 8.50 20.35
CA LEU A 184 -3.46 9.56 19.44
C LEU A 184 -4.36 10.80 19.58
N GLN A 185 -5.68 10.61 19.64
CA GLN A 185 -6.61 11.72 19.89
C GLN A 185 -6.36 12.38 21.24
N VAL A 186 -6.17 11.58 22.30
CA VAL A 186 -5.88 12.10 23.64
C VAL A 186 -4.58 12.90 23.63
N HIS A 187 -3.51 12.35 23.05
CA HIS A 187 -2.21 13.02 22.94
C HIS A 187 -2.34 14.41 22.28
N PHE A 188 -2.94 14.50 21.10
CA PHE A 188 -3.05 15.79 20.42
C PHE A 188 -4.00 16.76 21.13
N ASN A 189 -5.08 16.28 21.74
CA ASN A 189 -5.98 17.14 22.50
C ASN A 189 -5.29 17.72 23.76
N ASP A 190 -4.46 16.92 24.43
CA ASP A 190 -3.67 17.37 25.58
C ASP A 190 -2.63 18.42 25.13
N GLN A 191 -1.91 18.16 24.03
CA GLN A 191 -0.96 19.12 23.44
C GLN A 191 -1.64 20.44 23.05
N ILE A 192 -2.82 20.40 22.43
CA ILE A 192 -3.61 21.60 22.07
C ILE A 192 -4.05 22.36 23.32
N PHE A 193 -4.51 21.64 24.35
CA PHE A 193 -4.92 22.23 25.61
C PHE A 193 -3.75 22.93 26.29
N GLU A 194 -2.60 22.27 26.42
CA GLU A 194 -1.37 22.84 26.99
C GLU A 194 -0.87 24.05 26.20
N ALA A 195 -0.83 23.97 24.86
CA ALA A 195 -0.45 25.08 23.99
C ALA A 195 -1.35 26.30 24.21
N THR A 196 -2.66 26.07 24.41
CA THR A 196 -3.64 27.11 24.67
C THR A 196 -3.45 27.73 26.06
N GLN A 197 -3.28 26.90 27.11
CA GLN A 197 -3.05 27.39 28.48
C GLN A 197 -1.76 28.22 28.58
N ASN A 198 -0.72 27.80 27.87
CA ASN A 198 0.59 28.46 27.84
C ASN A 198 0.66 29.64 26.86
N GLN A 199 -0.46 30.01 26.21
CA GLN A 199 -0.55 31.11 25.25
C GLN A 199 0.47 31.01 24.11
N LEU A 200 0.73 29.79 23.63
CA LEU A 200 1.57 29.57 22.46
C LEU A 200 0.94 30.22 21.21
N PRO A 201 1.74 30.52 20.17
CA PRO A 201 1.23 31.17 18.97
C PRO A 201 0.03 30.42 18.37
N PRO A 202 -1.08 31.09 17.99
CA PRO A 202 -2.26 30.42 17.44
C PRO A 202 -2.00 29.57 16.19
N VAL A 203 -0.93 29.88 15.45
CA VAL A 203 -0.48 29.08 14.31
C VAL A 203 -0.01 27.68 14.74
N PHE A 204 0.60 27.54 15.91
CA PHE A 204 1.05 26.26 16.44
C PHE A 204 -0.13 25.38 16.85
N CYS A 205 -1.14 25.93 17.53
CA CYS A 205 -2.36 25.18 17.85
C CYS A 205 -3.06 24.64 16.59
N ARG A 206 -3.15 25.47 15.53
CA ARG A 206 -3.70 25.02 14.24
C ARG A 206 -2.86 23.92 13.57
N LYS A 207 -1.54 23.94 13.75
CA LYS A 207 -0.67 22.85 13.26
C LYS A 207 -0.94 21.55 14.00
N LEU A 208 -1.07 21.59 15.33
CA LEU A 208 -1.42 20.41 16.13
C LEU A 208 -2.77 19.81 15.70
N GLU A 209 -3.78 20.66 15.47
CA GLU A 209 -5.08 20.23 14.92
C GLU A 209 -4.91 19.60 13.53
N GLY A 210 -4.15 20.24 12.64
CA GLY A 210 -3.86 19.76 11.29
C GLY A 210 -3.15 18.41 11.28
N TRP A 211 -2.12 18.22 12.11
CA TRP A 211 -1.40 16.95 12.21
C TRP A 211 -2.27 15.85 12.81
N ARG A 212 -3.04 16.15 13.87
CA ARG A 212 -4.04 15.21 14.41
C ARG A 212 -4.98 14.73 13.30
N ASP A 213 -5.47 15.66 12.47
CA ASP A 213 -6.37 15.34 11.38
C ASP A 213 -5.67 14.55 10.26
N MET A 214 -4.42 14.86 9.92
CA MET A 214 -3.62 14.07 8.95
C MET A 214 -3.40 12.62 9.41
N TRP A 215 -3.20 12.41 10.71
CA TRP A 215 -3.13 11.09 11.31
C TRP A 215 -4.47 10.32 11.26
N LEU A 216 -5.62 11.00 11.43
CA LEU A 216 -6.92 10.35 11.71
C LEU A 216 -7.96 10.39 10.58
N LYS A 217 -7.81 11.19 9.53
CA LYS A 217 -8.91 11.50 8.60
C LYS A 217 -9.32 10.27 7.76
N THR A 218 -10.45 9.68 8.15
CA THR A 218 -10.94 8.33 7.79
C THR A 218 -11.39 8.07 6.35
N GLN A 219 -11.50 9.07 5.47
CA GLN A 219 -11.80 8.80 4.05
C GLN A 219 -10.55 8.70 3.17
N GLU A 220 -9.40 9.16 3.70
CA GLU A 220 -8.10 9.25 3.03
C GLU A 220 -7.01 9.12 4.12
N CYS A 221 -7.13 8.11 5.00
CA CYS A 221 -6.36 7.97 6.26
C CYS A 221 -4.88 7.64 6.04
N LYS A 222 -4.14 8.50 5.35
CA LYS A 222 -2.86 8.08 4.77
C LYS A 222 -1.75 7.98 5.81
N TRP A 223 -1.62 8.88 6.78
CA TRP A 223 -0.47 8.78 7.69
C TRP A 223 -0.51 7.53 8.56
N LEU A 224 -1.62 7.29 9.28
CA LEU A 224 -1.74 6.09 10.11
C LEU A 224 -1.67 4.81 9.28
N GLU A 225 -2.33 4.77 8.12
CA GLU A 225 -2.29 3.61 7.23
C GLU A 225 -0.86 3.34 6.73
N GLU A 226 -0.17 4.35 6.22
CA GLU A 226 1.21 4.22 5.71
C GLU A 226 2.18 3.77 6.81
N PHE A 227 2.09 4.35 8.01
CA PHE A 227 2.88 3.87 9.15
C PHE A 227 2.58 2.41 9.47
N VAL A 228 1.31 2.01 9.50
CA VAL A 228 0.96 0.61 9.75
C VAL A 228 1.48 -0.30 8.63
N CYS A 229 1.43 0.13 7.38
CA CYS A 229 1.96 -0.62 6.24
C CYS A 229 3.48 -0.78 6.34
N ASP A 230 4.22 0.27 6.69
CA ASP A 230 5.66 0.21 6.96
C ASP A 230 6.00 -0.77 8.09
N LEU A 231 5.22 -0.72 9.18
CA LEU A 231 5.40 -1.57 10.34
C LEU A 231 5.08 -3.04 10.02
N ILE A 232 4.02 -3.31 9.24
CA ILE A 232 3.70 -4.66 8.77
C ILE A 232 4.80 -5.17 7.84
N ALA A 233 5.25 -4.37 6.87
CA ALA A 233 6.31 -4.76 5.94
C ALA A 233 7.60 -5.09 6.69
N THR A 234 7.97 -4.27 7.69
CA THR A 234 9.11 -4.52 8.58
C THR A 234 8.92 -5.78 9.41
N TYR A 235 7.73 -6.00 9.96
CA TYR A 235 7.41 -7.22 10.73
C TYR A 235 7.58 -8.50 9.89
N LEU A 236 7.11 -8.46 8.64
CA LEU A 236 7.10 -9.61 7.74
C LEU A 236 8.45 -9.86 7.05
N THR A 237 9.25 -8.81 6.83
CA THR A 237 10.50 -8.92 6.06
C THR A 237 11.76 -8.58 6.84
N GLY A 238 11.66 -8.05 8.06
CA GLY A 238 12.82 -7.67 8.85
C GLY A 238 13.61 -6.49 8.23
N PRO A 239 14.95 -6.47 8.38
CA PRO A 239 15.80 -5.37 7.93
C PRO A 239 15.73 -5.04 6.43
N ALA A 240 15.35 -5.99 5.58
CA ALA A 240 15.25 -5.77 4.13
C ALA A 240 14.30 -4.60 3.77
N TYR A 241 13.19 -4.44 4.49
CA TYR A 241 12.29 -3.32 4.24
C TYR A 241 12.91 -1.97 4.61
N ALA A 242 13.65 -1.89 5.71
CA ALA A 242 14.33 -0.66 6.11
C ALA A 242 15.36 -0.18 5.06
N TRP A 243 16.12 -1.11 4.48
CA TRP A 243 17.04 -0.82 3.39
C TRP A 243 16.31 -0.41 2.11
N THR A 244 15.17 -1.02 1.83
CA THR A 244 14.32 -0.67 0.68
C THR A 244 13.78 0.75 0.84
N HIS A 245 13.22 1.09 2.01
CA HIS A 245 12.80 2.46 2.34
C HIS A 245 13.94 3.47 2.15
N LEU A 246 15.15 3.18 2.66
CA LEU A 246 16.31 4.02 2.46
C LEU A 246 16.65 4.21 0.97
N LYS A 247 16.63 3.14 0.16
CA LYS A 247 16.86 3.20 -1.29
C LYS A 247 15.83 4.08 -2.00
N LEU A 248 14.57 4.04 -1.58
CA LEU A 248 13.51 4.88 -2.14
C LEU A 248 13.79 6.37 -1.88
N VAL A 249 14.06 6.71 -0.63
CA VAL A 249 14.44 8.09 -0.23
C VAL A 249 15.64 8.60 -1.05
N LEU A 250 16.60 7.73 -1.37
CA LEU A 250 17.74 8.06 -2.21
C LEU A 250 17.39 8.19 -3.72
N SER A 251 16.42 7.41 -4.20
CA SER A 251 16.09 7.26 -5.63
C SER A 251 15.11 8.33 -6.14
N GLU A 252 14.23 8.84 -5.29
CA GLU A 252 13.22 9.84 -5.68
C GLU A 252 13.81 11.22 -6.01
N GLY A 253 15.11 11.43 -5.77
CA GLY A 253 15.84 12.63 -6.12
C GLY A 253 15.38 13.87 -5.33
N LYS A 254 16.11 14.99 -5.50
CA LYS A 254 15.86 16.23 -4.76
C LYS A 254 14.49 16.88 -5.05
N ALA A 255 13.66 16.36 -5.96
CA ALA A 255 12.43 17.02 -6.36
C ALA A 255 11.23 16.70 -5.44
N SER A 256 11.29 15.62 -4.63
CA SER A 256 10.19 15.20 -3.75
C SER A 256 10.33 15.63 -2.28
N TYR A 257 11.27 16.54 -1.91
CA TYR A 257 11.49 17.17 -0.60
C TYR A 257 10.46 16.89 0.53
N ASP A 258 10.37 15.64 1.03
CA ASP A 258 9.45 15.30 2.12
C ASP A 258 10.11 14.49 3.24
N LEU A 259 11.46 14.47 3.30
CA LEU A 259 12.18 13.81 4.40
C LEU A 259 11.65 14.25 5.77
N TYR A 260 11.32 15.53 5.90
CA TYR A 260 10.75 16.15 7.10
C TYR A 260 9.45 16.91 6.85
N GLY A 261 8.84 16.79 5.68
CA GLY A 261 7.66 17.59 5.40
C GLY A 261 6.43 17.00 6.11
N THR A 262 5.64 17.92 6.66
CA THR A 262 4.49 17.60 7.51
C THR A 262 3.22 18.21 6.95
N GLU A 263 3.27 18.62 5.68
CA GLU A 263 2.20 19.32 4.97
C GLU A 263 1.58 18.42 3.88
N SER A 264 2.20 17.27 3.58
CA SER A 264 1.67 16.29 2.63
C SER A 264 0.49 15.55 3.28
N PRO A 265 -0.73 15.67 2.72
CA PRO A 265 -1.86 14.88 3.21
C PRO A 265 -1.72 13.41 2.79
N ASN A 266 -0.76 13.09 1.91
CA ASN A 266 -0.70 11.81 1.23
C ASN A 266 0.26 10.82 1.86
N HIS A 267 1.35 11.27 2.45
CA HIS A 267 2.32 10.40 3.10
C HIS A 267 2.89 11.15 4.31
N PRO A 268 3.20 10.45 5.41
CA PRO A 268 3.98 11.04 6.48
C PRO A 268 5.43 11.22 6.04
N ALA A 269 6.16 12.10 6.73
CA ALA A 269 7.57 12.36 6.47
C ALA A 269 8.40 11.06 6.48
N ASP A 270 9.29 10.88 5.51
CA ASP A 270 10.12 9.67 5.40
C ASP A 270 11.00 9.44 6.63
N GLU A 271 11.40 10.51 7.32
CA GLU A 271 12.15 10.37 8.56
C GLU A 271 11.31 9.79 9.70
N ALA A 272 10.04 10.19 9.81
CA ALA A 272 9.14 9.61 10.79
C ALA A 272 8.85 8.15 10.45
N ARG A 273 8.67 7.83 9.15
CA ARG A 273 8.50 6.45 8.66
C ARG A 273 9.69 5.58 9.04
N PHE A 274 10.91 6.06 8.81
CA PHE A 274 12.13 5.36 9.19
C PHE A 274 12.23 5.15 10.71
N ARG A 275 11.85 6.15 11.54
CA ARG A 275 11.78 5.96 13.01
C ARG A 275 10.79 4.86 13.41
N ALA A 276 9.60 4.83 12.79
CA ALA A 276 8.61 3.77 13.04
C ALA A 276 9.16 2.38 12.66
N ILE A 277 9.79 2.26 11.49
CA ILE A 277 10.47 1.03 11.03
C ILE A 277 11.52 0.56 12.06
N ARG A 278 12.35 1.47 12.59
CA ARG A 278 13.34 1.14 13.63
C ARG A 278 12.67 0.60 14.89
N PHE A 279 11.58 1.21 15.36
CA PHE A 279 10.85 0.70 16.52
C PHE A 279 10.32 -0.72 16.28
N MET A 280 9.83 -1.04 15.09
CA MET A 280 9.44 -2.42 14.75
C MET A 280 10.63 -3.40 14.68
N LEU A 281 11.79 -2.97 14.18
CA LEU A 281 13.01 -3.80 14.22
C LEU A 281 13.41 -4.14 15.67
N PHE A 282 13.25 -3.20 16.61
CA PHE A 282 13.45 -3.48 18.03
C PHE A 282 12.41 -4.48 18.57
N GLU A 283 11.12 -4.28 18.30
CA GLU A 283 10.05 -5.18 18.76
C GLU A 283 10.20 -6.61 18.20
N THR A 284 10.78 -6.76 17.00
CA THR A 284 11.05 -8.05 16.34
C THR A 284 12.43 -8.65 16.67
N GLY A 285 13.19 -8.02 17.55
CA GLY A 285 14.50 -8.52 18.00
C GLY A 285 15.62 -8.43 16.96
N GLN A 286 15.49 -7.56 15.96
CA GLN A 286 16.46 -7.34 14.87
C GLN A 286 17.43 -6.19 15.17
N SER A 287 17.69 -5.91 16.45
CA SER A 287 18.45 -4.74 16.92
C SER A 287 19.89 -4.66 16.37
N GLU A 288 20.52 -5.79 16.05
CA GLU A 288 21.89 -5.82 15.50
C GLU A 288 21.98 -5.14 14.13
N SER A 289 20.93 -5.25 13.31
CA SER A 289 20.88 -4.62 11.98
C SER A 289 20.63 -3.11 12.05
N VAL A 290 20.15 -2.60 13.19
CA VAL A 290 19.80 -1.18 13.34
C VAL A 290 21.03 -0.27 13.31
N SER A 291 22.20 -0.73 13.78
CA SER A 291 23.41 0.10 13.80
C SER A 291 23.88 0.48 12.39
N GLU A 292 23.92 -0.48 11.46
CA GLU A 292 24.33 -0.23 10.07
C GLU A 292 23.31 0.66 9.34
N LEU A 293 22.02 0.42 9.60
CA LEU A 293 20.93 1.24 9.08
C LEU A 293 21.01 2.69 9.59
N ASP A 294 21.32 2.89 10.87
CA ASP A 294 21.45 4.21 11.48
C ASP A 294 22.62 4.99 10.87
N GLU A 295 23.77 4.35 10.69
CA GLU A 295 24.93 4.98 10.05
C GLU A 295 24.59 5.44 8.62
N ALA A 296 23.92 4.59 7.83
CA ALA A 296 23.49 4.94 6.49
C ALA A 296 22.43 6.06 6.49
N TRP A 297 21.50 6.02 7.45
CA TRP A 297 20.44 7.01 7.60
C TRP A 297 20.97 8.39 8.01
N GLU A 298 21.98 8.47 8.87
CA GLU A 298 22.61 9.73 9.25
C GLU A 298 23.25 10.46 8.06
N LEU A 299 23.80 9.70 7.08
CA LEU A 299 24.33 10.29 5.84
C LEU A 299 23.22 10.96 5.02
N VAL A 300 22.02 10.39 5.01
CA VAL A 300 20.86 10.95 4.31
C VAL A 300 20.33 12.16 5.07
N LYS A 301 20.03 12.03 6.37
CA LYS A 301 19.49 13.12 7.20
C LYS A 301 20.40 14.34 7.24
N GLY A 302 21.73 14.13 7.29
CA GLY A 302 22.72 15.22 7.33
C GLY A 302 22.64 16.19 6.15
N ALA A 303 21.97 15.81 5.06
CA ALA A 303 21.75 16.68 3.89
C ALA A 303 20.53 17.61 4.02
N TYR A 304 19.72 17.50 5.09
CA TYR A 304 18.45 18.19 5.25
C TYR A 304 18.34 18.91 6.60
N GLN A 305 17.56 19.99 6.62
CA GLN A 305 17.27 20.73 7.83
C GLN A 305 15.92 20.30 8.39
N LYS A 306 15.92 19.85 9.65
CA LYS A 306 14.69 19.54 10.38
C LYS A 306 13.89 20.82 10.67
N PRO A 307 12.61 20.92 10.27
CA PRO A 307 11.76 22.08 10.56
C PRO A 307 11.45 22.21 12.05
N ASP A 308 11.11 23.44 12.46
CA ASP A 308 10.57 23.70 13.79
C ASP A 308 9.29 22.89 14.01
N TYR A 309 9.10 22.41 15.24
CA TYR A 309 7.94 21.65 15.68
C TYR A 309 7.71 20.30 14.98
N TYR A 310 8.64 19.83 14.14
CA TYR A 310 8.54 18.54 13.47
C TYR A 310 8.28 17.39 14.46
N ASP A 311 8.99 17.39 15.59
CA ASP A 311 8.85 16.35 16.62
C ASP A 311 7.44 16.35 17.27
N SER A 312 6.68 17.46 17.17
CA SER A 312 5.29 17.52 17.62
C SER A 312 4.29 16.92 16.62
N ALA A 313 4.67 16.80 15.35
CA ALA A 313 3.84 16.18 14.32
C ALA A 313 3.89 14.65 14.39
N CYS A 314 5.09 14.11 14.63
CA CYS A 314 5.38 12.68 14.70
C CYS A 314 6.28 12.37 15.92
N PRO A 315 5.77 12.49 17.16
CA PRO A 315 6.55 12.25 18.37
C PRO A 315 6.91 10.77 18.54
N ASP A 316 8.09 10.50 19.10
CA ASP A 316 8.62 9.14 19.28
C ASP A 316 7.66 8.27 20.11
N GLU A 317 7.02 8.84 21.14
CA GLU A 317 6.13 8.08 22.02
C GLU A 317 4.92 7.51 21.27
N LEU A 318 4.41 8.23 20.26
CA LEU A 318 3.32 7.73 19.42
C LEU A 318 3.81 6.69 18.40
N LEU A 319 4.98 6.90 17.79
CA LEU A 319 5.55 5.92 16.85
C LEU A 319 5.89 4.60 17.55
N GLU A 320 6.44 4.66 18.76
CA GLU A 320 6.73 3.49 19.59
C GLU A 320 5.46 2.77 20.04
N ASP A 321 4.43 3.51 20.51
CA ASP A 321 3.12 2.93 20.88
C ASP A 321 2.46 2.24 19.68
N LEU A 322 2.55 2.84 18.49
CA LEU A 322 2.03 2.26 17.26
C LEU A 322 2.79 0.98 16.88
N ALA A 323 4.13 1.01 16.86
CA ALA A 323 4.95 -0.14 16.52
C ALA A 323 4.66 -1.33 17.43
N ARG A 324 4.61 -1.10 18.75
CA ARG A 324 4.25 -2.12 19.75
C ARG A 324 2.84 -2.64 19.54
N THR A 325 1.88 -1.77 19.25
CA THR A 325 0.49 -2.15 19.02
C THR A 325 0.35 -3.04 17.78
N VAL A 326 0.97 -2.64 16.66
CA VAL A 326 0.98 -3.40 15.40
C VAL A 326 1.66 -4.75 15.61
N TYR A 327 2.81 -4.81 16.27
CA TYR A 327 3.54 -6.04 16.58
C TYR A 327 2.67 -7.03 17.35
N GLN A 328 2.08 -6.60 18.46
CA GLN A 328 1.20 -7.44 19.29
C GLN A 328 -0.03 -7.93 18.52
N ASN A 329 -0.61 -7.09 17.68
CA ASN A 329 -1.80 -7.46 16.92
C ASN A 329 -1.47 -8.40 15.74
N CYS A 330 -0.32 -8.26 15.09
CA CYS A 330 0.16 -9.23 14.11
C CYS A 330 0.31 -10.63 14.73
N GLN A 331 0.95 -10.71 15.91
CA GLN A 331 1.09 -11.97 16.64
C GLN A 331 -0.26 -12.59 17.02
N ARG A 332 -1.23 -11.78 17.47
CA ARG A 332 -2.59 -12.25 17.81
C ARG A 332 -3.33 -12.81 16.60
N GLN A 333 -3.09 -12.27 15.41
CA GLN A 333 -3.64 -12.78 14.15
C GLN A 333 -2.80 -13.91 13.54
N THR A 334 -1.80 -14.42 14.28
CA THR A 334 -0.94 -15.52 13.84
C THR A 334 -0.15 -15.25 12.56
N LEU A 335 0.02 -13.97 12.20
CA LEU A 335 0.95 -13.58 11.15
C LEU A 335 2.36 -14.03 11.56
N GLN A 336 3.09 -14.61 10.63
CA GLN A 336 4.45 -15.09 10.86
C GLN A 336 5.41 -13.91 10.68
N SER A 337 6.11 -13.52 11.75
CA SER A 337 7.19 -12.54 11.63
C SER A 337 8.31 -13.06 10.75
N TYR A 338 9.20 -12.17 10.29
CA TYR A 338 10.41 -12.58 9.57
C TYR A 338 11.20 -13.68 10.32
N ALA A 339 11.33 -13.55 11.64
CA ALA A 339 12.01 -14.53 12.47
C ALA A 339 11.27 -15.88 12.49
N ASP A 340 9.94 -15.86 12.63
CA ASP A 340 9.10 -17.07 12.62
C ASP A 340 9.21 -17.80 11.27
N GLN A 341 9.13 -17.05 10.16
CA GLN A 341 9.28 -17.57 8.79
C GLN A 341 10.64 -18.27 8.59
N CYS A 342 11.71 -17.73 9.17
CA CYS A 342 13.06 -18.29 9.06
C CYS A 342 13.33 -19.45 10.04
N SER A 343 12.52 -19.61 11.08
CA SER A 343 12.70 -20.68 12.08
C SER A 343 12.40 -22.08 11.54
N VAL A 344 11.64 -22.15 10.45
CA VAL A 344 11.27 -23.41 9.80
C VAL A 344 12.45 -23.88 8.94
N ALA A 345 13.26 -24.79 9.48
CA ALA A 345 14.56 -25.21 8.91
C ALA A 345 14.55 -25.69 7.44
N ALA A 346 13.38 -26.06 6.90
CA ALA A 346 13.24 -26.51 5.52
C ALA A 346 12.75 -25.42 4.55
N SER A 347 12.24 -24.28 5.04
CA SER A 347 11.81 -23.18 4.18
C SER A 347 12.90 -22.12 4.05
N ARG A 348 13.18 -21.70 2.82
CA ARG A 348 13.96 -20.51 2.51
C ARG A 348 12.96 -19.43 2.07
N PRO A 349 12.27 -18.74 3.00
CA PRO A 349 11.18 -17.85 2.66
C PRO A 349 11.64 -16.70 1.76
N VAL A 350 10.72 -16.10 1.01
CA VAL A 350 11.03 -14.96 0.13
C VAL A 350 11.68 -13.84 0.94
N SER A 351 11.15 -13.52 2.12
CA SER A 351 11.71 -12.54 3.05
C SER A 351 13.20 -12.77 3.40
N ALA A 352 13.62 -14.04 3.57
CA ALA A 352 15.03 -14.38 3.81
C ALA A 352 15.91 -14.12 2.58
N LEU A 353 15.37 -14.33 1.37
CA LEU A 353 16.06 -13.99 0.12
C LEU A 353 16.24 -12.47 -0.02
N LEU A 354 15.26 -11.67 0.40
CA LEU A 354 15.36 -10.21 0.36
C LEU A 354 16.45 -9.69 1.30
N ASN A 355 16.52 -10.21 2.53
CA ASN A 355 17.59 -9.85 3.46
C ASN A 355 18.97 -10.29 2.95
N GLU A 356 19.04 -11.45 2.30
CA GLU A 356 20.28 -11.90 1.66
C GLU A 356 20.67 -10.99 0.50
N ALA A 357 19.72 -10.52 -0.31
CA ALA A 357 19.99 -9.61 -1.41
C ALA A 357 20.69 -8.33 -0.92
N TRP A 358 20.18 -7.74 0.16
CA TRP A 358 20.79 -6.57 0.81
C TRP A 358 22.20 -6.85 1.33
N ARG A 359 22.45 -8.01 1.95
CA ARG A 359 23.81 -8.41 2.35
C ARG A 359 24.74 -8.55 1.14
N GLN A 360 24.26 -9.13 0.05
CA GLN A 360 25.07 -9.40 -1.14
C GLN A 360 25.44 -8.12 -1.90
N ILE A 361 24.50 -7.16 -2.07
CA ILE A 361 24.81 -5.88 -2.71
C ILE A 361 25.81 -5.06 -1.88
N HIS A 362 25.73 -5.09 -0.55
CA HIS A 362 26.70 -4.40 0.32
C HIS A 362 28.08 -5.07 0.31
N ALA A 363 28.13 -6.40 0.31
CA ALA A 363 29.39 -7.13 0.36
C ALA A 363 30.15 -7.17 -0.97
N ALA A 364 29.44 -7.29 -2.10
CA ALA A 364 30.04 -7.45 -3.43
C ALA A 364 29.14 -6.87 -4.54
N PRO A 365 29.00 -5.53 -4.62
CA PRO A 365 28.07 -4.88 -5.55
C PRO A 365 28.35 -5.23 -7.02
N GLU A 366 29.60 -5.48 -7.39
CA GLU A 366 29.99 -5.85 -8.76
C GLU A 366 29.55 -7.27 -9.16
N ARG A 367 29.20 -8.12 -8.18
CA ARG A 367 28.71 -9.49 -8.41
C ARG A 367 27.21 -9.62 -8.19
N PHE A 368 26.57 -8.61 -7.60
CA PHE A 368 25.17 -8.65 -7.20
C PHE A 368 24.24 -9.00 -8.35
N ALA A 369 24.36 -8.35 -9.51
CA ALA A 369 23.48 -8.59 -10.66
C ALA A 369 23.45 -10.06 -11.10
N ARG A 370 24.58 -10.78 -11.02
CA ARG A 370 24.63 -12.21 -11.31
C ARG A 370 23.96 -13.02 -10.20
N TRP A 371 24.26 -12.71 -8.96
CA TRP A 371 23.66 -13.38 -7.80
C TRP A 371 22.14 -13.23 -7.77
N GLU A 372 21.64 -12.03 -8.07
CA GLU A 372 20.21 -11.71 -8.13
C GLU A 372 19.49 -12.53 -9.21
N ALA A 373 20.06 -12.62 -10.41
CA ALA A 373 19.50 -13.45 -11.48
C ALA A 373 19.42 -14.94 -11.09
N ASP A 374 20.44 -15.45 -10.39
CA ASP A 374 20.46 -16.82 -9.88
C ASP A 374 19.40 -17.02 -8.78
N ALA A 375 19.24 -16.04 -7.88
CA ALA A 375 18.26 -16.06 -6.80
C ALA A 375 16.81 -16.00 -7.33
N ILE A 376 16.52 -15.11 -8.29
CA ILE A 376 15.21 -15.02 -8.96
C ILE A 376 14.89 -16.33 -9.69
N THR A 377 15.88 -16.92 -10.36
CA THR A 377 15.71 -18.23 -11.01
C THR A 377 15.34 -19.31 -9.98
N SER A 378 15.98 -19.31 -8.82
CA SER A 378 15.62 -20.23 -7.73
C SER A 378 14.21 -19.99 -7.20
N ILE A 379 13.73 -18.74 -7.12
CA ILE A 379 12.35 -18.44 -6.74
C ILE A 379 11.39 -19.00 -7.80
N LYS A 380 11.64 -18.68 -9.08
CA LYS A 380 10.85 -19.16 -10.22
C LYS A 380 10.71 -20.68 -10.22
N GLN A 381 11.77 -21.42 -9.89
CA GLN A 381 11.73 -22.89 -9.80
C GLN A 381 10.95 -23.42 -8.59
N SER A 382 10.90 -22.68 -7.48
CA SER A 382 10.22 -23.11 -6.26
C SER A 382 8.69 -22.95 -6.29
N ILE A 383 8.17 -22.17 -7.26
CA ILE A 383 6.73 -21.87 -7.41
C ILE A 383 6.15 -22.45 -8.71
N GLN A 384 6.92 -23.24 -9.44
CA GLN A 384 6.43 -24.06 -10.54
C GLN A 384 5.61 -25.21 -10.01
#